data_AF-A0A819CUC0-F1
#
_entry.id   AF-A0A819CUC0-F1
#
_cell.length_a   1.000
_cell.length_b   1.000
_cell.length_c   1.000
_cell.angle_alpha   90.00
_cell.angle_beta   90.00
_cell.angle_gamma   90.00
#
_symmetry.space_group_name_H-M   'P 1'
#
loop_
_entity.id
_entity.type
_entity.pdbx_description
1 polymer ?
#
loop_
_entity_poly.entity_id
_entity_poly.type
_entity_poly.pdbx_seq_one_letter_code
_entity_poly.pdbx_strand_id
1 'polypeptide(L)'
;MFDILLVDMITMVKIDYIPLMCSFVYSFRQALSILAVSSKPIKIIPKICRASPVSIISYCPKYDIAISCDQSSIISYWSPDDIDNLSSEILFKSKLNTDLIELVKRKLIPLILEFNVSDEQFALIEKSLTQRKLFLFDTLKGKIF
;
A
#
# COMPACT_ATOMS: atom_id res chain seq x y z
N MET A 1 -28.13 14.36 9.34
CA MET A 1 -27.89 13.66 10.62
C MET A 1 -27.94 12.18 10.29
N PHE A 2 -26.82 11.47 10.36
CA PHE A 2 -26.80 10.03 10.10
C PHE A 2 -26.92 9.32 11.44
N ASP A 3 -28.03 8.63 11.68
CA ASP A 3 -28.18 7.73 12.81
C ASP A 3 -27.41 6.45 12.53
N ILE A 4 -26.32 6.25 13.26
CA ILE A 4 -25.55 5.01 13.25
C ILE A 4 -26.31 4.03 14.15
N LEU A 5 -27.36 3.45 13.59
CA LEU A 5 -28.17 2.41 14.23
C LEU A 5 -27.33 1.14 14.29
N LEU A 6 -26.72 0.88 15.46
CA LEU A 6 -26.11 -0.40 15.84
C LEU A 6 -25.09 -0.96 14.84
N VAL A 7 -23.80 -0.71 15.11
CA VAL A 7 -22.72 -1.47 14.46
C VAL A 7 -22.64 -2.84 15.12
N ASP A 8 -23.34 -3.83 14.57
CA ASP A 8 -23.14 -5.22 14.97
C ASP A 8 -21.80 -5.72 14.41
N MET A 9 -20.94 -6.21 15.30
CA MET A 9 -19.71 -6.87 14.92
C MET A 9 -20.03 -8.30 14.44
N ILE A 10 -20.30 -8.43 13.15
CA ILE A 10 -20.82 -9.67 12.54
C ILE A 10 -19.74 -10.78 12.46
N THR A 11 -18.45 -10.42 12.40
CA THR A 11 -17.35 -11.38 12.21
C THR A 11 -16.11 -10.97 13.00
N MET A 12 -15.51 -11.93 13.72
CA MET A 12 -14.21 -11.77 14.38
C MET A 12 -13.22 -12.79 13.82
N VAL A 13 -12.08 -12.32 13.30
CA VAL A 13 -10.98 -13.18 12.84
C VAL A 13 -9.87 -13.14 13.89
N LYS A 14 -9.58 -14.28 14.50
CA LYS A 14 -8.49 -14.39 15.48
C LYS A 14 -7.16 -14.62 14.75
N ILE A 15 -6.15 -13.85 15.12
CA ILE A 15 -4.80 -13.91 14.57
C ILE A 15 -3.79 -14.08 15.70
N ASP A 16 -2.75 -14.90 15.49
CA ASP A 16 -1.77 -15.26 16.53
C ASP A 16 -0.60 -14.27 16.63
N TYR A 17 -0.78 -13.06 16.10
CA TYR A 17 0.22 -12.00 16.04
C TYR A 17 -0.45 -10.62 16.11
N ILE A 18 0.35 -9.59 16.35
CA ILE A 18 -0.12 -8.20 16.36
C ILE A 18 0.18 -7.57 15.01
N PRO A 19 -0.83 -7.23 14.18
CA PRO A 19 -0.62 -6.59 12.90
C PRO A 19 -0.23 -5.13 13.12
N LEU A 20 0.65 -4.61 12.26
CA LEU A 20 1.04 -3.19 12.27
C LEU A 20 0.08 -2.30 11.46
N MET A 21 -0.53 -2.87 10.41
CA MET A 21 -1.37 -2.21 9.43
C MET A 21 -2.39 -3.21 8.87
N CYS A 22 -3.59 -2.73 8.61
CA CYS A 22 -4.55 -3.42 7.75
C CYS A 22 -5.23 -2.41 6.82
N SER A 23 -5.54 -2.83 5.60
CA SER A 23 -6.18 -1.96 4.61
C SER A 23 -7.13 -2.77 3.72
N PHE A 24 -8.26 -2.18 3.38
CA PHE A 24 -9.16 -2.78 2.39
C PHE A 24 -8.55 -2.58 1.00
N VAL A 25 -8.50 -3.67 0.26
CA VAL A 25 -7.94 -3.72 -1.08
C VAL A 25 -9.04 -4.32 -1.97
N TYR A 26 -10.00 -3.48 -2.34
CA TYR A 26 -11.23 -3.91 -3.00
C TYR A 26 -11.16 -3.56 -4.48
N SER A 27 -11.25 -4.54 -5.37
CA SER A 27 -11.48 -4.23 -6.79
C SER A 27 -12.98 -4.21 -7.06
N PHE A 28 -13.50 -3.20 -7.79
CA PHE A 28 -14.90 -3.19 -8.25
C PHE A 28 -15.25 -4.42 -9.12
N ARG A 29 -14.22 -5.13 -9.59
CA ARG A 29 -14.33 -6.35 -10.39
C ARG A 29 -14.55 -7.60 -9.55
N GLN A 30 -14.39 -7.53 -8.22
CA GLN A 30 -14.49 -8.67 -7.32
C GLN A 30 -15.77 -8.62 -6.47
N ALA A 31 -16.42 -9.77 -6.34
CA ALA A 31 -17.59 -9.93 -5.47
C ALA A 31 -17.22 -9.97 -3.97
N LEU A 32 -15.94 -10.20 -3.65
CA LEU A 32 -15.44 -10.35 -2.29
C LEU A 32 -14.49 -9.20 -1.95
N SER A 33 -14.70 -8.58 -0.78
CA SER A 33 -13.78 -7.60 -0.24
C SER A 33 -12.54 -8.29 0.34
N ILE A 34 -11.35 -7.90 -0.12
CA ILE A 34 -10.07 -8.38 0.41
C ILE A 34 -9.56 -7.40 1.47
N LEU A 35 -9.17 -7.92 2.63
CA LEU A 35 -8.52 -7.14 3.70
C LEU A 35 -7.05 -7.53 3.78
N ALA A 36 -6.16 -6.65 3.35
CA ALA A 36 -4.72 -6.85 3.51
C ALA A 36 -4.32 -6.57 4.95
N VAL A 37 -3.58 -7.49 5.58
CA VAL A 37 -3.12 -7.39 6.96
C VAL A 37 -1.61 -7.61 7.00
N SER A 38 -0.89 -6.70 7.65
CA SER A 38 0.57 -6.81 7.82
C SER A 38 0.94 -7.87 8.86
N SER A 39 1.97 -8.66 8.55
CA SER A 39 2.55 -9.78 9.30
C SER A 39 1.83 -11.15 9.18
N LYS A 40 2.51 -12.21 9.64
CA LYS A 40 2.54 -13.62 9.15
C LYS A 40 1.17 -14.22 8.72
N PRO A 41 1.13 -15.12 7.72
CA PRO A 41 0.01 -15.21 6.79
C PRO A 41 -1.23 -15.83 7.43
N ILE A 42 -2.29 -15.05 7.55
CA ILE A 42 -3.66 -15.57 7.61
C ILE A 42 -4.27 -15.12 6.29
N LYS A 43 -3.93 -15.86 5.22
CA LYS A 43 -4.27 -15.61 3.80
C LYS A 43 -4.40 -14.12 3.46
N ILE A 44 -3.33 -13.47 3.00
CA ILE A 44 -3.30 -12.45 1.93
C ILE A 44 -1.82 -12.01 1.76
N ILE A 45 -1.30 -12.37 0.58
CA ILE A 45 -0.02 -12.05 -0.06
C ILE A 45 1.31 -12.30 0.71
N PRO A 46 1.79 -13.55 0.74
CA PRO A 46 3.06 -13.95 1.38
C PRO A 46 4.34 -13.51 0.64
N LYS A 47 4.25 -12.76 -0.46
CA LYS A 47 5.37 -12.49 -1.37
C LYS A 47 5.88 -11.04 -1.39
N ILE A 48 5.11 -10.04 -0.96
CA ILE A 48 5.45 -8.63 -1.24
C ILE A 48 6.59 -8.11 -0.37
N CYS A 49 6.61 -8.43 0.94
CA CYS A 49 7.63 -7.94 1.87
C CYS A 49 7.99 -9.05 2.88
N ARG A 50 9.06 -9.79 2.60
CA ARG A 50 9.55 -10.88 3.47
C ARG A 50 10.59 -10.43 4.50
N ALA A 51 11.26 -9.31 4.25
CA ALA A 51 12.42 -8.89 5.03
C ALA A 51 12.08 -7.94 6.19
N SER A 52 11.08 -7.07 6.03
CA SER A 52 10.66 -6.16 7.09
C SER A 52 9.14 -5.99 7.14
N PRO A 53 8.56 -5.70 8.33
CA PRO A 53 7.13 -5.53 8.48
C PRO A 53 6.57 -4.38 7.63
N VAL A 54 5.43 -4.62 6.99
CA VAL A 54 4.70 -3.59 6.22
C VAL A 54 4.02 -2.61 7.18
N SER A 55 4.31 -1.33 7.03
CA SER A 55 3.73 -0.26 7.86
C SER A 55 2.61 0.51 7.15
N ILE A 56 2.58 0.47 5.81
CA ILE A 56 1.60 1.21 5.00
C ILE A 56 1.10 0.30 3.88
N ILE A 57 -0.22 0.31 3.65
CA ILE A 57 -0.88 -0.32 2.50
C ILE A 57 -1.96 0.65 2.02
N SER A 58 -1.86 1.05 0.76
CA SER A 58 -2.90 1.83 0.07
C SER A 58 -3.22 1.17 -1.25
N TYR A 59 -4.47 1.30 -1.70
CA TYR A 59 -4.97 0.65 -2.90
C TYR A 59 -5.50 1.67 -3.89
N CYS A 60 -5.19 1.45 -5.16
CA CYS A 60 -5.59 2.22 -6.31
C CYS A 60 -6.59 1.42 -7.14
N PRO A 61 -7.90 1.71 -7.04
CA PRO A 61 -8.94 1.00 -7.78
C PRO A 61 -8.84 1.15 -9.30
N LYS A 62 -8.39 2.32 -9.79
CA LYS A 62 -8.32 2.59 -11.24
C LYS A 62 -7.40 1.60 -11.97
N TYR A 63 -6.27 1.27 -11.36
CA TYR A 63 -5.23 0.44 -11.98
C TYR A 63 -5.17 -0.99 -11.44
N ASP A 64 -6.01 -1.32 -10.46
CA ASP A 64 -5.96 -2.59 -9.70
C ASP A 64 -4.58 -2.83 -9.07
N ILE A 65 -4.01 -1.77 -8.47
CA ILE A 65 -2.68 -1.79 -7.86
C ILE A 65 -2.80 -1.46 -6.39
N ALA A 66 -2.19 -2.26 -5.53
CA ALA A 66 -1.87 -1.86 -4.18
C ALA A 66 -0.39 -1.48 -4.07
N ILE A 67 -0.14 -0.40 -3.35
CA ILE A 67 1.18 0.07 -2.97
C ILE A 67 1.34 -0.17 -1.47
N SER A 68 2.37 -0.92 -1.12
CA SER A 68 2.78 -1.14 0.25
C SER A 68 4.15 -0.54 0.51
N CYS A 69 4.38 -0.07 1.73
CA CYS A 69 5.71 0.33 2.19
C CYS A 69 6.04 -0.35 3.51
N ASP A 70 7.29 -0.80 3.63
CA ASP A 70 7.79 -1.50 4.81
C ASP A 70 8.62 -0.58 5.72
N GLN A 71 8.97 -1.09 6.90
CA GLN A 71 9.79 -0.36 7.87
C GLN A 71 11.23 -0.12 7.39
N SER A 72 11.66 -0.79 6.32
CA SER A 72 12.92 -0.54 5.62
C SER A 72 12.78 0.50 4.50
N SER A 73 11.62 1.17 4.41
CA SER A 73 11.28 2.19 3.44
C SER A 73 11.28 1.72 1.98
N ILE A 74 11.09 0.42 1.76
CA ILE A 74 10.96 -0.15 0.42
C ILE A 74 9.50 -0.03 -0.01
N ILE A 75 9.28 0.65 -1.13
CA ILE A 75 7.97 0.72 -1.78
C ILE A 75 7.82 -0.49 -2.72
N SER A 76 6.70 -1.19 -2.61
CA SER A 76 6.36 -2.34 -3.44
C SER A 76 4.96 -2.21 -4.01
N TYR A 77 4.84 -2.61 -5.28
CA TYR A 77 3.59 -2.66 -6.03
C TYR A 77 3.17 -4.11 -6.20
N TRP A 78 1.86 -4.36 -6.19
CA TRP A 78 1.27 -5.67 -6.38
C TRP A 78 -0.19 -5.54 -6.79
N SER A 79 -0.73 -6.51 -7.54
CA SER A 79 -2.18 -6.61 -7.75
C SER A 79 -2.78 -7.55 -6.70
N PRO A 80 -3.98 -7.26 -6.18
CA PRO A 80 -4.69 -8.15 -5.25
C PRO A 80 -5.16 -9.43 -5.93
N ASP A 81 -5.45 -9.37 -7.23
CA ASP A 81 -5.88 -10.49 -8.07
C ASP A 81 -4.69 -11.35 -8.51
N ASP A 82 -3.59 -10.71 -8.93
CA ASP A 82 -2.37 -11.40 -9.34
C ASP A 82 -1.13 -10.76 -8.70
N ILE A 83 -0.60 -11.45 -7.69
CA ILE A 83 0.57 -11.00 -6.93
C ILE A 83 1.83 -11.01 -7.81
N ASP A 84 1.89 -11.93 -8.78
CA ASP A 84 3.09 -12.15 -9.58
C ASP A 84 3.06 -11.30 -10.86
N ASN A 85 1.89 -10.87 -11.32
CA ASN A 85 1.72 -10.00 -12.49
C ASN A 85 1.03 -8.68 -12.15
N LEU A 86 1.72 -7.58 -12.38
CA LEU A 86 1.12 -6.26 -12.29
C LEU A 86 0.42 -5.89 -13.60
N SER A 87 -0.45 -4.89 -13.55
CA SER A 87 -1.15 -4.38 -14.74
C SER A 87 -0.17 -3.95 -15.82
N SER A 88 -0.52 -4.20 -17.08
CA SER A 88 0.28 -3.80 -18.24
C SER A 88 0.41 -2.28 -18.41
N GLU A 89 -0.35 -1.52 -17.63
CA GLU A 89 -0.33 -0.06 -17.62
C GLU A 89 0.88 0.51 -16.87
N ILE A 90 1.54 -0.29 -16.03
CA ILE A 90 2.75 0.13 -15.33
C ILE A 90 3.90 0.32 -16.33
N LEU A 91 4.48 1.52 -16.28
CA LEU A 91 5.45 1.99 -17.28
C LEU A 91 6.91 1.68 -16.89
N PHE A 92 7.13 0.82 -15.90
CA PHE A 92 8.46 0.38 -15.48
C PHE A 92 8.52 -1.13 -15.22
N LYS A 93 9.64 -1.75 -15.61
CA LYS A 93 9.92 -3.17 -15.35
C LYS A 93 10.83 -3.42 -14.15
N SER A 94 11.60 -2.41 -13.76
CA SER A 94 12.55 -2.48 -12.65
C SER A 94 12.42 -1.25 -11.77
N LYS A 95 12.37 -1.46 -10.44
CA LYS A 95 12.35 -0.38 -9.44
C LYS A 95 13.59 0.52 -9.53
N LEU A 96 14.71 0.02 -10.07
CA LEU A 96 15.95 0.79 -10.22
C LEU A 96 15.82 1.94 -11.23
N ASN A 97 14.87 1.86 -12.15
CA ASN A 97 14.60 2.90 -13.16
C ASN A 97 13.58 3.95 -12.69
N THR A 98 13.22 3.89 -11.41
CA THR A 98 12.17 4.70 -10.76
C THR A 98 12.75 5.39 -9.53
N ASP A 99 11.96 6.27 -8.93
CA ASP A 99 12.33 6.97 -7.70
C ASP A 99 11.77 6.27 -6.45
N LEU A 100 11.22 5.06 -6.59
CA LEU A 100 10.64 4.27 -5.49
C LEU A 100 11.65 3.87 -4.41
N ILE A 101 12.95 3.99 -4.70
CA ILE A 101 14.06 3.73 -3.77
C ILE A 101 14.61 5.01 -3.11
N GLU A 102 14.00 6.17 -3.38
CA GLU A 102 14.53 7.46 -2.92
C GLU A 102 14.49 7.59 -1.39
N LEU A 103 13.46 7.05 -0.74
CA LEU A 103 13.37 7.01 0.72
C LEU A 103 14.51 6.19 1.33
N VAL A 104 14.85 5.05 0.73
CA VAL A 104 15.95 4.20 1.17
C VAL A 104 17.28 4.94 1.04
N LYS A 105 17.53 5.57 -0.12
CA LYS A 105 18.76 6.35 -0.36
C LYS A 105 18.92 7.49 0.65
N ARG A 106 17.82 8.17 0.97
CA ARG A 106 17.80 9.30 1.91
C ARG A 106 17.65 8.88 3.38
N LYS A 107 17.53 7.58 3.67
CA LYS A 107 17.27 7.02 5.01
C LYS A 107 16.04 7.63 5.69
N LEU A 108 14.99 7.87 4.91
CA LEU A 108 13.73 8.46 5.36
C LEU A 108 12.73 7.37 5.67
N ILE A 109 11.94 7.53 6.73
CA ILE A 109 10.92 6.57 7.13
C ILE A 109 9.57 7.09 6.64
N PRO A 110 8.77 6.29 5.92
CA PRO A 110 7.44 6.71 5.48
C PRO A 110 6.45 6.74 6.66
N LEU A 111 5.52 7.69 6.64
CA LEU A 111 4.44 7.81 7.64
C LEU A 111 3.08 7.44 7.06
N ILE A 112 2.74 7.99 5.90
CA ILE A 112 1.45 7.79 5.24
C ILE A 112 1.63 7.88 3.73
N LEU A 113 0.79 7.15 3.00
CA LEU A 113 0.70 7.16 1.55
C LEU A 113 -0.77 7.24 1.15
N GLU A 114 -1.12 8.24 0.33
CA GLU A 114 -2.49 8.41 -0.18
C GLU A 114 -2.49 8.71 -1.67
N PHE A 115 -3.47 8.16 -2.38
CA PHE A 115 -3.73 8.47 -3.78
C PHE A 115 -4.50 9.78 -3.92
N ASN A 116 -4.31 10.47 -5.04
CA ASN A 116 -5.18 11.57 -5.42
C ASN A 116 -6.51 11.03 -5.97
N VAL A 117 -7.49 11.92 -6.15
CA VAL A 117 -8.84 11.54 -6.63
C VAL A 117 -8.82 10.85 -7.99
N SER A 118 -7.86 11.17 -8.86
CA SER A 118 -7.73 10.57 -10.20
C SER A 118 -6.89 9.29 -10.24
N ASP A 119 -6.34 8.86 -9.10
CA ASP A 119 -5.42 7.72 -8.94
C ASP A 119 -4.10 7.81 -9.73
N GLU A 120 -3.86 8.91 -10.46
CA GLU A 120 -2.69 9.12 -11.31
C GLU A 120 -1.43 9.46 -10.51
N GLN A 121 -1.62 9.93 -9.28
CA GLN A 121 -0.55 10.28 -8.39
C GLN A 121 -0.81 9.74 -7.00
N PHE A 122 0.27 9.46 -6.28
CA PHE A 122 0.20 9.24 -4.85
C PHE A 122 1.21 10.12 -4.13
N ALA A 123 0.80 10.63 -2.97
CA ALA A 123 1.65 11.38 -2.08
C ALA A 123 2.16 10.46 -0.97
N LEU A 124 3.44 10.56 -0.64
CA LEU A 124 4.05 9.91 0.50
C LEU A 124 4.68 10.97 1.40
N ILE A 125 4.33 10.94 2.68
CA ILE A 125 4.90 11.84 3.68
C ILE A 125 5.86 11.05 4.57
N GLU A 126 7.03 11.62 4.81
CA GLU A 126 8.00 11.09 5.75
C GLU A 126 7.56 11.32 7.22
N LYS A 127 7.85 10.33 8.06
CA LYS A 127 7.88 10.43 9.51
C LYS A 127 9.12 11.21 9.98
N SER A 128 8.95 12.50 10.24
CA SER A 128 9.98 13.37 10.85
C SER A 128 9.39 14.24 11.95
N LEU A 129 10.19 14.48 12.99
CA LEU A 129 9.83 15.34 14.14
C LEU A 129 10.14 16.82 13.89
N THR A 130 11.07 17.12 12.97
CA THR A 130 11.57 18.49 12.76
C THR A 130 11.04 19.11 11.47
N GLN A 131 11.07 18.36 10.37
CA GLN A 131 10.60 18.81 9.05
C GLN A 131 10.07 17.62 8.26
N ARG A 132 8.79 17.65 7.88
CA ARG A 132 8.16 16.61 7.06
C ARG A 132 8.44 16.87 5.59
N LYS A 133 9.00 15.88 4.89
CA LYS A 133 9.13 15.89 3.44
C LYS A 133 7.93 15.19 2.82
N LEU A 134 7.37 15.80 1.79
CA LEU A 134 6.32 15.22 0.95
C LEU A 134 6.94 14.83 -0.39
N PHE A 135 6.61 13.64 -0.84
CA PHE A 135 7.00 13.09 -2.13
C PHE A 135 5.73 12.86 -2.93
N LEU A 136 5.63 13.47 -4.11
CA LEU A 136 4.53 13.22 -5.04
C LEU A 136 5.05 12.33 -6.16
N PHE A 137 4.46 11.16 -6.32
CA PHE A 137 4.85 10.19 -7.33
C PHE A 137 3.78 10.08 -8.41
N ASP A 138 4.22 9.84 -9.65
CA ASP A 138 3.38 9.34 -10.72
C ASP A 138 3.11 7.85 -10.47
N THR A 139 1.84 7.46 -10.36
CA THR A 139 1.43 6.09 -10.00
C THR A 139 1.99 5.06 -10.97
N LEU A 140 1.94 5.31 -12.27
CA LEU A 140 2.32 4.36 -13.31
C LEU A 140 3.82 4.34 -13.60
N LYS A 141 4.50 5.49 -13.44
CA LYS A 141 5.95 5.61 -13.69
C LYS A 141 6.81 5.35 -12.45
N GLY A 142 6.26 5.51 -11.25
CA GLY A 142 7.01 5.43 -9.99
C GLY A 142 8.07 6.53 -9.84
N LYS A 143 7.91 7.66 -10.55
CA LYS A 143 8.85 8.79 -10.53
C LYS A 143 8.30 9.95 -9.72
N ILE A 144 9.19 10.69 -9.07
CA ILE A 144 8.83 11.89 -8.32
C ILE A 144 8.70 13.06 -9.31
N PHE A 145 7.68 13.92 -9.09
CA PHE A 145 7.50 15.16 -9.85
C PHE A 145 8.56 16.22 -9.52
#